data_AF-A0A3A1YZM9-F1
#
_entry.id   AF-A0A3A1YZM9-F1
#
_cell.length_a   1.000
_cell.length_b   1.000
_cell.length_c   1.000
_cell.angle_alpha   90.00
_cell.angle_beta   90.00
_cell.angle_gamma   90.00
#
_symmetry.space_group_name_H-M   'P 1'
#
loop_
_entity.id
_entity.type
_entity.pdbx_description
1 polymer ?
#
loop_
_entity_poly.entity_id
_entity_poly.type
_entity_poly.pdbx_seq_one_letter_code
_entity_poly.pdbx_strand_id
1 'polypeptide(L)'
;MATGINQYLRKWSMMINGEPFIDSRDGHQLRCVFDVQVLPSNTLSLADIQLYNLANSTAINQRDDITFSAGYDNQHDVIFAGTVTNVFKERYGPDVATRLLCRSGRAQERGAMASSYMPGAKLTDVLVDAARAWPLYLEIDLSQFDDKDVFPSGYSAYDDVEKILNNLKRMFDFEWTQDRGSLVITRPDKERSSTVFTVDQFSGMTGMPEVTRGPNGLGVNVTTRINPFIRTTSQIDVRSQYSSYNTGNMMISEIQGDTSANGIFNVFEIKYSGDSHGEAWDMKIEAIRAGTREVVRAADAGGRLSWGGRVDQEFRAKVREIAEKLKVSPSWLMAIMYFESRLSPSAQNKQSGATGLIQFIPSTAAGLGTSTAALKNMSAVQQLDYVYRFFAPNAGKIQNLDDAYMLVLWPRAFRKPSDYILWTEGSIEYTQNRDLDTNHDGTVTKAEAAQRVHESFKEGLNHTE
;
A
#
# COMPACT_ATOMS: atom_id res chain seq x y z
N MET A 1 -32.55 5.81 31.07
CA MET A 1 -32.85 4.50 30.47
C MET A 1 -32.11 4.43 29.15
N ALA A 2 -30.93 3.80 29.15
CA ALA A 2 -30.14 3.61 27.94
C ALA A 2 -30.83 2.51 27.12
N THR A 3 -31.48 2.89 26.03
CA THR A 3 -31.96 1.97 25.01
C THR A 3 -30.77 1.20 24.46
N GLY A 4 -30.66 -0.08 24.85
CA GLY A 4 -29.64 -0.99 24.36
C GLY A 4 -29.67 -1.02 22.84
N ILE A 5 -28.53 -0.72 22.22
CA ILE A 5 -28.34 -0.91 20.79
C ILE A 5 -28.48 -2.40 20.54
N ASN A 6 -29.56 -2.79 19.86
CA ASN A 6 -29.88 -4.16 19.54
C ASN A 6 -28.86 -4.69 18.51
N GLN A 7 -27.79 -5.32 19.00
CA GLN A 7 -26.67 -5.97 18.26
C GLN A 7 -27.10 -7.24 17.49
N TYR A 8 -28.32 -7.29 16.98
CA TYR A 8 -28.91 -8.51 16.43
C TYR A 8 -28.08 -9.04 15.25
N LEU A 9 -27.84 -10.36 15.29
CA LEU A 9 -27.23 -11.19 14.25
C LEU A 9 -25.72 -11.07 14.03
N ARG A 10 -24.96 -10.26 14.79
CA ARG A 10 -23.49 -10.28 14.69
C ARG A 10 -22.96 -11.64 15.16
N LYS A 11 -22.05 -12.23 14.38
CA LYS A 11 -21.41 -13.50 14.69
C LYS A 11 -19.90 -13.37 14.56
N TRP A 12 -19.18 -13.95 15.49
CA TRP A 12 -17.75 -14.16 15.36
C TRP A 12 -17.35 -15.48 16.01
N SER A 13 -16.27 -16.05 15.51
CA SER A 13 -15.67 -17.25 16.07
C SER A 13 -14.16 -17.20 15.88
N MET A 14 -13.46 -18.01 16.65
CA MET A 14 -12.02 -18.06 16.63
C MET A 14 -11.55 -19.47 16.89
N MET A 15 -10.61 -19.91 16.05
CA MET A 15 -9.88 -21.16 16.23
C MET A 15 -8.43 -20.86 16.54
N ILE A 16 -7.86 -21.66 17.44
CA ILE A 16 -6.44 -21.58 17.80
C ILE A 16 -5.83 -22.95 17.58
N ASN A 17 -4.73 -23.01 16.81
CA ASN A 17 -4.05 -24.25 16.44
C ASN A 17 -4.99 -25.31 15.81
N GLY A 18 -5.98 -24.85 15.04
CA GLY A 18 -6.96 -25.71 14.37
C GLY A 18 -8.12 -26.18 15.27
N GLU A 19 -8.09 -25.88 16.56
CA GLU A 19 -9.15 -26.25 17.50
C GLU A 19 -10.10 -25.07 17.77
N PRO A 20 -11.42 -25.31 17.89
CA PRO A 20 -12.37 -24.28 18.28
C PRO A 20 -12.01 -23.68 19.65
N PHE A 21 -11.69 -22.39 19.67
CA PHE A 21 -11.38 -21.66 20.90
C PHE A 21 -12.59 -20.86 21.40
N ILE A 22 -13.24 -20.14 20.48
CA ILE A 22 -14.51 -19.49 20.70
C ILE A 22 -15.43 -19.84 19.54
N ASP A 23 -16.59 -20.39 19.89
CA ASP A 23 -17.60 -20.87 18.95
C ASP A 23 -18.65 -19.79 18.67
N SER A 24 -19.19 -19.75 17.45
CA SER A 24 -20.25 -18.82 17.07
C SER A 24 -21.57 -19.29 17.67
N ARG A 25 -22.00 -18.66 18.78
CA ARG A 25 -23.23 -19.05 19.48
C ARG A 25 -24.26 -17.94 19.50
N ASP A 26 -25.51 -18.30 19.75
CA ASP A 26 -26.56 -17.34 20.11
C ASP A 26 -26.49 -17.04 21.61
N GLY A 27 -26.33 -15.77 21.98
CA GLY A 27 -26.33 -15.32 23.38
C GLY A 27 -25.04 -14.62 23.84
N HIS A 28 -24.77 -14.67 25.15
CA HIS A 28 -23.62 -13.98 25.75
C HIS A 28 -22.30 -14.62 25.30
N GLN A 29 -21.57 -13.90 24.46
CA GLN A 29 -20.21 -14.22 24.03
C GLN A 29 -19.23 -13.25 24.70
N LEU A 30 -17.95 -13.63 24.79
CA LEU A 30 -16.89 -12.71 25.21
C LEU A 30 -16.92 -11.46 24.34
N ARG A 31 -16.56 -10.31 24.92
CA ARG A 31 -16.38 -9.11 24.11
C ARG A 31 -15.08 -9.24 23.32
N CYS A 32 -15.18 -9.20 22.00
CA CYS A 32 -14.07 -8.98 21.10
C CYS A 32 -14.10 -7.55 20.53
N VAL A 33 -12.91 -6.97 20.37
CA VAL A 33 -12.64 -5.80 19.54
C VAL A 33 -11.57 -6.20 18.53
N PHE A 34 -11.72 -5.86 17.26
CA PHE A 34 -10.74 -6.21 16.26
C PHE A 34 -10.61 -5.17 15.16
N ASP A 35 -9.41 -5.11 14.59
CA ASP A 35 -9.08 -4.44 13.35
C ASP A 35 -8.25 -5.39 12.48
N VAL A 36 -8.72 -5.64 11.26
CA VAL A 36 -8.04 -6.50 10.28
C VAL A 36 -7.82 -5.71 9.00
N GLN A 37 -6.61 -5.74 8.47
CA GLN A 37 -6.25 -5.05 7.23
C GLN A 37 -5.67 -6.04 6.22
N VAL A 38 -6.29 -6.10 5.03
CA VAL A 38 -5.87 -6.91 3.89
C VAL A 38 -5.51 -5.97 2.75
N LEU A 39 -4.22 -5.91 2.41
CA LEU A 39 -3.69 -5.07 1.35
C LEU A 39 -2.66 -5.86 0.52
N PRO A 40 -2.92 -6.13 -0.78
CA PRO A 40 -2.02 -6.90 -1.62
C PRO A 40 -0.59 -6.35 -1.72
N SER A 41 -0.41 -5.05 -1.59
CA SER A 41 0.92 -4.44 -1.66
C SER A 41 1.79 -4.67 -0.41
N ASN A 42 1.20 -5.12 0.70
CA ASN A 42 1.91 -5.24 1.99
C ASN A 42 2.53 -6.62 2.22
N THR A 43 2.46 -7.57 1.27
CA THR A 43 2.88 -8.99 1.38
C THR A 43 2.20 -9.83 2.48
N LEU A 44 1.81 -9.18 3.58
CA LEU A 44 1.17 -9.74 4.76
C LEU A 44 -0.09 -8.92 5.09
N SER A 45 -1.14 -9.63 5.47
CA SER A 45 -2.32 -9.05 6.12
C SER A 45 -2.07 -8.98 7.63
N LEU A 46 -2.61 -7.97 8.30
CA LEU A 46 -2.39 -7.75 9.73
C LEU A 46 -3.73 -7.80 10.47
N ALA A 47 -3.70 -8.29 11.71
CA ALA A 47 -4.85 -8.23 12.60
C ALA A 47 -4.42 -7.81 14.01
N ASP A 48 -5.23 -6.95 14.62
CA ASP A 48 -5.19 -6.59 16.04
C ASP A 48 -6.50 -7.05 16.66
N ILE A 49 -6.45 -8.04 17.54
CA ILE A 49 -7.64 -8.67 18.13
C ILE A 49 -7.53 -8.59 19.65
N GLN A 50 -8.52 -7.99 20.29
CA GLN A 50 -8.62 -7.84 21.74
C GLN A 50 -9.78 -8.65 22.28
N LEU A 51 -9.50 -9.48 23.27
CA LEU A 51 -10.45 -10.38 23.91
C LEU A 51 -10.57 -10.00 25.38
N TYR A 52 -11.75 -9.56 25.78
CA TYR A 52 -12.00 -9.11 27.15
C TYR A 52 -12.47 -10.26 28.04
N ASN A 53 -12.04 -10.21 29.30
CA ASN A 53 -12.48 -11.12 30.37
C ASN A 53 -12.23 -12.61 30.09
N LEU A 54 -11.13 -12.92 29.39
CA LEU A 54 -10.62 -14.28 29.29
C LEU A 54 -10.21 -14.80 30.68
N ALA A 55 -10.55 -16.07 30.96
CA ALA A 55 -10.16 -16.71 32.21
C ALA A 55 -8.63 -16.81 32.30
N ASN A 56 -8.07 -16.61 33.50
CA ASN A 56 -6.61 -16.60 33.73
C ASN A 56 -5.91 -17.92 33.34
N SER A 57 -6.63 -19.04 33.33
CA SER A 57 -6.15 -20.36 32.92
C SER A 57 -6.04 -20.51 31.39
N THR A 58 -6.62 -19.59 30.63
CA THR A 58 -6.64 -19.64 29.17
C THR A 58 -5.34 -19.07 28.64
N ALA A 59 -4.58 -19.86 27.89
CA ALA A 59 -3.31 -19.45 27.31
C ALA A 59 -3.43 -19.37 25.78
N ILE A 60 -3.07 -18.21 25.24
CA ILE A 60 -2.77 -18.01 23.82
C ILE A 60 -1.31 -17.57 23.78
N ASN A 61 -0.51 -18.24 22.96
CA ASN A 61 0.93 -18.05 22.92
C ASN A 61 1.36 -17.41 21.60
N GLN A 62 2.55 -16.80 21.63
CA GLN A 62 3.20 -16.40 20.39
C GLN A 62 3.44 -17.64 19.52
N ARG A 63 3.27 -17.47 18.21
CA ARG A 63 3.35 -18.50 17.16
C ARG A 63 2.18 -19.48 17.11
N ASP A 64 1.17 -19.33 17.97
CA ASP A 64 -0.07 -20.10 17.78
C ASP A 64 -0.71 -19.67 16.45
N ASP A 65 -1.24 -20.66 15.73
CA ASP A 65 -2.05 -20.43 14.53
C ASP A 65 -3.42 -19.90 14.95
N ILE A 66 -3.90 -18.87 14.28
CA ILE A 66 -5.20 -18.26 14.56
C ILE A 66 -6.03 -18.18 13.28
N THR A 67 -7.30 -18.57 13.38
CA THR A 67 -8.31 -18.32 12.35
C THR A 67 -9.44 -17.54 13.01
N PHE A 68 -9.71 -16.34 12.49
CA PHE A 68 -10.71 -15.42 13.02
C PHE A 68 -11.80 -15.21 11.98
N SER A 69 -13.03 -15.48 12.39
CA SER A 69 -14.23 -15.39 11.56
C SER A 69 -15.15 -14.32 12.14
N ALA A 70 -15.72 -13.50 11.27
CA ALA A 70 -16.68 -12.48 11.66
C ALA A 70 -17.69 -12.24 10.55
N GLY A 71 -18.88 -11.79 10.93
CA GLY A 71 -19.93 -11.46 9.99
C GLY A 71 -21.29 -11.39 10.67
N TYR A 72 -22.30 -11.86 9.98
CA TYR A 72 -23.68 -11.95 10.46
C TYR A 72 -24.20 -13.38 10.35
N ASP A 73 -25.33 -13.67 10.98
CA ASP A 73 -25.92 -15.02 11.11
C ASP A 73 -25.83 -15.89 9.82
N ASN A 74 -26.32 -15.37 8.69
CA ASN A 74 -26.30 -16.07 7.39
C ASN A 74 -25.10 -15.70 6.50
N GLN A 75 -24.15 -14.94 7.02
CA GLN A 75 -23.03 -14.37 6.27
C GLN A 75 -21.84 -14.17 7.21
N HIS A 76 -21.36 -15.28 7.77
CA HIS A 76 -20.18 -15.33 8.64
C HIS A 76 -19.17 -16.33 8.05
N ASP A 77 -17.91 -15.93 7.98
CA ASP A 77 -16.81 -16.76 7.50
C ASP A 77 -15.49 -16.13 7.96
N VAL A 78 -14.37 -16.78 7.64
CA VAL A 78 -13.02 -16.33 7.96
C VAL A 78 -12.74 -14.98 7.30
N ILE A 79 -12.36 -14.01 8.12
CA ILE A 79 -11.88 -12.69 7.68
C ILE A 79 -10.37 -12.54 7.90
N PHE A 80 -9.76 -13.39 8.73
CA PHE A 80 -8.32 -13.43 8.95
C PHE A 80 -7.84 -14.84 9.31
N ALA A 81 -6.72 -15.26 8.72
CA ALA A 81 -6.02 -16.47 9.15
C ALA A 81 -4.50 -16.22 9.12
N GLY A 82 -3.81 -16.65 10.16
CA GLY A 82 -2.38 -16.37 10.29
C GLY A 82 -1.79 -16.87 11.60
N THR A 83 -0.75 -16.19 12.06
CA THR A 83 -0.06 -16.51 13.32
C THR A 83 -0.05 -15.34 14.28
N VAL A 84 -0.12 -15.66 15.58
CA VAL A 84 0.04 -14.69 16.65
C VAL A 84 1.51 -14.27 16.76
N THR A 85 1.81 -12.99 16.57
CA THR A 85 3.17 -12.45 16.74
C THR A 85 3.41 -12.02 18.17
N ASN A 86 2.42 -11.35 18.78
CA ASN A 86 2.52 -10.80 20.12
C ASN A 86 1.22 -11.01 20.90
N VAL A 87 1.38 -11.23 22.19
CA VAL A 87 0.27 -11.36 23.15
C VAL A 87 0.53 -10.37 24.27
N PHE A 88 -0.42 -9.48 24.52
CA PHE A 88 -0.36 -8.50 25.60
C PHE A 88 -1.54 -8.70 26.54
N LYS A 89 -1.32 -8.53 27.84
CA LYS A 89 -2.39 -8.39 28.82
C LYS A 89 -2.50 -6.92 29.20
N GLU A 90 -3.59 -6.29 28.82
CA GLU A 90 -3.85 -4.87 29.03
C GLU A 90 -5.04 -4.71 29.98
N ARG A 91 -5.01 -3.68 30.82
CA ARG A 91 -6.08 -3.41 31.77
C ARG A 91 -6.76 -2.10 31.42
N TYR A 92 -8.07 -2.15 31.22
CA TYR A 92 -8.93 -1.02 30.91
C TYR A 92 -9.91 -0.80 32.07
N GLY A 93 -9.45 -0.08 33.09
CA GLY A 93 -10.22 0.12 34.33
C GLY A 93 -10.47 -1.21 35.06
N PRO A 94 -11.74 -1.63 35.24
CA PRO A 94 -12.06 -2.92 35.84
C PRO A 94 -11.83 -4.11 34.90
N ASP A 95 -11.82 -3.87 33.58
CA ASP A 95 -11.73 -4.94 32.58
C ASP A 95 -10.28 -5.30 32.26
N VAL A 96 -10.04 -6.57 31.95
CA VAL A 96 -8.75 -7.08 31.46
C VAL A 96 -8.94 -7.59 30.04
N ALA A 97 -8.13 -7.10 29.12
CA ALA A 97 -8.09 -7.51 27.73
C ALA A 97 -6.81 -8.31 27.43
N THR A 98 -6.95 -9.39 26.68
CA THR A 98 -5.82 -10.04 26.01
C THR A 98 -5.78 -9.54 24.58
N ARG A 99 -4.76 -8.76 24.23
CA ARG A 99 -4.55 -8.21 22.90
C ARG A 99 -3.57 -9.09 22.12
N LEU A 100 -3.98 -9.51 20.94
CA LEU A 100 -3.26 -10.35 20.01
C LEU A 100 -2.90 -9.51 18.80
N LEU A 101 -1.61 -9.34 18.54
CA LEU A 101 -1.16 -8.88 17.23
C LEU A 101 -0.85 -10.10 16.40
N CYS A 102 -1.38 -10.12 15.18
CA CYS A 102 -1.29 -11.24 14.28
C CYS A 102 -0.87 -10.78 12.89
N ARG A 103 -0.22 -11.67 12.15
CA ARG A 103 0.09 -11.49 10.73
C ARG A 103 -0.34 -12.70 9.94
N SER A 104 -0.72 -12.50 8.68
CA SER A 104 -0.94 -13.62 7.76
C SER A 104 0.37 -14.36 7.48
N GLY A 105 0.24 -15.59 7.01
CA GLY A 105 1.36 -16.50 6.84
C GLY A 105 1.82 -17.12 8.15
N ARG A 106 2.13 -18.41 8.09
CA ARG A 106 2.60 -19.15 9.26
C ARG A 106 4.12 -19.12 9.32
N ALA A 107 4.67 -18.88 10.52
CA ALA A 107 6.11 -18.82 10.71
C ALA A 107 6.84 -20.13 10.32
N GLN A 108 6.13 -21.27 10.30
CA GLN A 108 6.65 -22.58 9.90
C GLN A 108 6.40 -22.94 8.43
N GLU A 109 5.55 -22.19 7.73
CA GLU A 109 5.25 -22.41 6.32
C GLU A 109 6.14 -21.47 5.50
N ARG A 110 7.41 -21.84 5.34
CA ARG A 110 8.30 -21.20 4.35
C ARG A 110 8.44 -22.13 3.15
N GLY A 111 7.90 -21.71 2.01
CA GLY A 111 8.11 -22.41 0.74
C GLY A 111 9.49 -22.09 0.18
N ALA A 112 10.17 -23.08 -0.39
CA ALA A 112 11.38 -22.89 -1.17
C ALA A 112 11.19 -23.55 -2.53
N MET A 113 11.70 -22.92 -3.58
CA MET A 113 11.69 -23.47 -4.93
C MET A 113 13.11 -23.75 -5.39
N ALA A 114 13.25 -24.84 -6.15
CA ALA A 114 14.46 -25.21 -6.86
C ALA A 114 14.05 -25.77 -8.23
N SER A 115 13.53 -24.89 -9.08
CA SER A 115 12.92 -25.24 -10.37
C SER A 115 13.49 -24.39 -11.49
N SER A 116 13.69 -25.01 -12.65
CA SER A 116 14.18 -24.33 -13.85
C SER A 116 13.15 -24.43 -14.97
N TYR A 117 12.95 -23.31 -15.66
CA TYR A 117 11.96 -23.11 -16.70
C TYR A 117 12.68 -22.79 -18.01
N MET A 118 12.28 -23.47 -19.08
CA MET A 118 12.86 -23.30 -20.40
C MET A 118 12.53 -21.93 -21.01
N PRO A 119 13.29 -21.45 -22.02
CA PRO A 119 12.93 -20.31 -22.83
C PRO A 119 11.48 -20.37 -23.32
N GLY A 120 10.73 -19.29 -23.11
CA GLY A 120 9.30 -19.17 -23.46
C GLY A 120 8.32 -19.68 -22.40
N ALA A 121 8.79 -20.15 -21.24
CA ALA A 121 7.90 -20.52 -20.13
C ALA A 121 7.04 -19.33 -19.68
N LYS A 122 5.78 -19.59 -19.29
CA LYS A 122 4.85 -18.56 -18.84
C LYS A 122 5.09 -18.22 -17.37
N LEU A 123 4.88 -16.95 -17.02
CA LEU A 123 4.88 -16.49 -15.62
C LEU A 123 3.89 -17.31 -14.78
N THR A 124 2.70 -17.57 -15.30
CA THR A 124 1.64 -18.29 -14.59
C THR A 124 2.07 -19.70 -14.16
N ASP A 125 2.92 -20.38 -14.94
CA ASP A 125 3.46 -21.69 -14.58
C ASP A 125 4.35 -21.58 -13.33
N VAL A 126 5.21 -20.56 -13.28
CA VAL A 126 6.08 -20.29 -12.11
C VAL A 126 5.24 -19.93 -10.88
N LEU A 127 4.16 -19.16 -11.05
CA LEU A 127 3.26 -18.78 -9.96
C LEU A 127 2.49 -19.97 -9.39
N VAL A 128 2.06 -20.91 -10.24
CA VAL A 128 1.44 -22.18 -9.82
C VAL A 128 2.42 -23.01 -9.01
N ASP A 129 3.66 -23.13 -9.46
CA ASP A 129 4.69 -23.89 -8.75
C ASP A 129 5.11 -23.19 -7.45
N ALA A 130 5.09 -21.85 -7.40
CA ALA A 130 5.29 -21.07 -6.18
C ALA A 130 4.20 -21.36 -5.13
N ALA A 131 2.93 -21.38 -5.55
CA ALA A 131 1.81 -21.71 -4.66
C ALA A 131 1.92 -23.15 -4.12
N ARG A 132 2.31 -24.11 -4.96
CA ARG A 132 2.52 -25.52 -4.58
C ARG A 132 3.69 -25.70 -3.62
N ALA A 133 4.80 -25.00 -3.84
CA ALA A 133 5.96 -25.02 -2.96
C ALA A 133 5.66 -24.40 -1.59
N TRP A 134 4.67 -23.50 -1.53
CA TRP A 134 4.21 -22.83 -0.31
C TRP A 134 2.94 -23.43 0.33
N PRO A 135 2.56 -24.66 -0.07
CA PRO A 135 1.20 -25.24 0.01
C PRO A 135 -0.02 -24.30 0.14
N LEU A 136 -0.06 -23.18 -0.59
CA LEU A 136 -1.19 -22.24 -0.56
C LEU A 136 -2.13 -22.46 -1.76
N TYR A 137 -3.42 -22.16 -1.58
CA TYR A 137 -4.35 -22.08 -2.71
C TYR A 137 -4.01 -20.87 -3.58
N LEU A 138 -3.78 -21.06 -4.87
CA LEU A 138 -3.50 -19.94 -5.78
C LEU A 138 -4.79 -19.26 -6.18
N GLU A 139 -4.95 -18.00 -5.78
CA GLU A 139 -6.06 -17.14 -6.17
C GLU A 139 -5.55 -16.11 -7.18
N ILE A 140 -5.82 -16.36 -8.45
CA ILE A 140 -5.33 -15.57 -9.58
C ILE A 140 -6.42 -15.45 -10.65
N ASP A 141 -6.54 -14.26 -11.23
CA ASP A 141 -7.34 -14.06 -12.44
C ASP A 141 -6.44 -14.16 -13.67
N LEU A 142 -6.55 -15.29 -14.38
CA LEU A 142 -5.71 -15.59 -15.54
C LEU A 142 -5.94 -14.61 -16.69
N SER A 143 -7.09 -13.93 -16.79
CA SER A 143 -7.31 -12.94 -17.86
C SER A 143 -6.42 -11.69 -17.70
N GLN A 144 -5.79 -11.50 -16.53
CA GLN A 144 -4.87 -10.39 -16.27
C GLN A 144 -3.45 -10.65 -16.80
N PHE A 145 -3.16 -11.88 -17.21
CA PHE A 145 -1.84 -12.33 -17.68
C PHE A 145 -1.93 -12.70 -19.15
N ASP A 146 -1.04 -12.12 -19.96
CA ASP A 146 -1.06 -12.29 -21.41
C ASP A 146 0.03 -13.25 -21.89
N ASP A 147 -0.01 -13.64 -23.17
CA ASP A 147 0.99 -14.54 -23.76
C ASP A 147 2.40 -13.92 -23.87
N LYS A 148 2.57 -12.64 -23.51
CA LYS A 148 3.86 -11.95 -23.45
C LYS A 148 4.47 -11.99 -22.04
N ASP A 149 3.71 -12.37 -21.02
CA ASP A 149 4.19 -12.65 -19.67
C ASP A 149 4.98 -13.98 -19.65
N VAL A 150 6.08 -14.02 -20.39
CA VAL A 150 6.96 -15.18 -20.58
C VAL A 150 8.40 -14.84 -20.23
N PHE A 151 9.23 -15.85 -20.04
CA PHE A 151 10.67 -15.71 -19.85
C PHE A 151 11.41 -16.01 -21.16
N PRO A 152 11.85 -15.00 -21.95
CA PRO A 152 12.42 -15.24 -23.28
C PRO A 152 13.69 -16.10 -23.25
N SER A 153 14.49 -15.98 -22.19
CA SER A 153 15.75 -16.72 -22.00
C SER A 153 15.63 -17.89 -21.01
N GLY A 154 14.41 -18.21 -20.58
CA GLY A 154 14.16 -19.13 -19.48
C GLY A 154 14.33 -18.46 -18.12
N TYR A 155 14.04 -19.20 -17.05
CA TYR A 155 14.08 -18.69 -15.68
C TYR A 155 14.51 -19.79 -14.71
N SER A 156 15.31 -19.46 -13.71
CA SER A 156 15.64 -20.40 -12.63
C SER A 156 15.20 -19.82 -11.30
N ALA A 157 14.27 -20.51 -10.66
CA ALA A 157 13.75 -20.17 -9.34
C ALA A 157 14.51 -20.98 -8.29
N TYR A 158 15.45 -20.34 -7.59
CA TYR A 158 16.25 -20.94 -6.52
C TYR A 158 16.34 -19.99 -5.32
N ASP A 159 15.30 -19.94 -4.49
CA ASP A 159 15.28 -19.21 -3.22
C ASP A 159 13.98 -19.52 -2.43
N ASP A 160 13.78 -18.83 -1.32
CA ASP A 160 12.50 -18.67 -0.64
C ASP A 160 11.44 -18.07 -1.58
N VAL A 161 10.22 -18.62 -1.54
CA VAL A 161 9.12 -18.23 -2.41
C VAL A 161 8.78 -16.73 -2.29
N GLU A 162 8.90 -16.12 -1.11
CA GLU A 162 8.67 -14.68 -0.93
C GLU A 162 9.61 -13.84 -1.79
N LYS A 163 10.90 -14.19 -1.80
CA LYS A 163 11.90 -13.47 -2.57
C LYS A 163 11.70 -13.67 -4.07
N ILE A 164 11.36 -14.90 -4.48
CA ILE A 164 11.02 -15.20 -5.88
C ILE A 164 9.83 -14.35 -6.30
N LEU A 165 8.72 -14.37 -5.55
CA LEU A 165 7.53 -13.58 -5.85
C LEU A 165 7.82 -12.08 -5.87
N ASN A 166 8.66 -11.57 -4.96
CA ASN A 166 9.09 -10.17 -4.95
C ASN A 166 9.90 -9.79 -6.19
N ASN A 167 10.76 -10.68 -6.68
CA ASN A 167 11.51 -10.46 -7.92
C ASN A 167 10.57 -10.51 -9.13
N LEU A 168 9.69 -11.51 -9.20
CA LEU A 168 8.69 -11.64 -10.26
C LEU A 168 7.74 -10.45 -10.30
N LYS A 169 7.30 -9.95 -9.14
CA LYS A 169 6.51 -8.70 -9.02
C LYS A 169 7.23 -7.52 -9.65
N ARG A 170 8.55 -7.38 -9.48
CA ARG A 170 9.32 -6.30 -10.11
C ARG A 170 9.45 -6.47 -11.62
N MET A 171 9.58 -7.71 -12.09
CA MET A 171 9.76 -8.03 -13.51
C MET A 171 8.46 -7.92 -14.32
N PHE A 172 7.34 -8.40 -13.76
CA PHE A 172 6.06 -8.53 -14.44
C PHE A 172 4.95 -7.69 -13.83
N ASP A 173 5.28 -6.88 -12.81
CA ASP A 173 4.44 -5.74 -12.42
C ASP A 173 3.03 -6.14 -11.94
N PHE A 174 3.00 -7.08 -10.99
CA PHE A 174 1.80 -7.55 -10.29
C PHE A 174 1.95 -7.39 -8.78
N GLU A 175 0.84 -7.49 -8.05
CA GLU A 175 0.82 -7.49 -6.58
C GLU A 175 0.51 -8.89 -6.04
N TRP A 176 1.10 -9.24 -4.89
CA TRP A 176 0.85 -10.53 -4.25
C TRP A 176 0.76 -10.39 -2.72
N THR A 177 -0.14 -11.14 -2.10
CA THR A 177 -0.27 -11.24 -0.65
C THR A 177 -0.78 -12.61 -0.22
N GLN A 178 -0.59 -12.94 1.04
CA GLN A 178 -1.28 -14.05 1.67
C GLN A 178 -2.58 -13.57 2.33
N ASP A 179 -3.71 -14.10 1.86
CA ASP A 179 -5.03 -13.87 2.44
C ASP A 179 -5.74 -15.21 2.67
N ARG A 180 -6.14 -15.47 3.92
CA ARG A 180 -6.96 -16.65 4.30
C ARG A 180 -6.51 -17.98 3.71
N GLY A 181 -5.22 -18.28 3.83
CA GLY A 181 -4.61 -19.52 3.33
C GLY A 181 -4.47 -19.59 1.80
N SER A 182 -4.67 -18.47 1.11
CA SER A 182 -4.52 -18.34 -0.34
C SER A 182 -3.34 -17.42 -0.66
N LEU A 183 -2.56 -17.78 -1.68
CA LEU A 183 -1.64 -16.88 -2.35
C LEU A 183 -2.45 -16.08 -3.37
N VAL A 184 -2.74 -14.84 -3.03
CA VAL A 184 -3.48 -13.92 -3.90
C VAL A 184 -2.50 -13.23 -4.82
N ILE A 185 -2.76 -13.29 -6.13
CA ILE A 185 -2.00 -12.58 -7.16
C ILE A 185 -2.96 -11.76 -8.01
N THR A 186 -2.68 -10.47 -8.16
CA THR A 186 -3.54 -9.60 -8.95
C THR A 186 -2.77 -8.44 -9.58
N ARG A 187 -3.29 -7.97 -10.71
CA ARG A 187 -2.96 -6.67 -11.32
C ARG A 187 -4.17 -5.75 -11.15
N PRO A 188 -4.21 -4.88 -10.11
CA PRO A 188 -5.40 -4.08 -9.81
C PRO A 188 -5.86 -3.17 -10.96
N ASP A 189 -4.94 -2.80 -11.85
CA ASP A 189 -5.14 -1.96 -13.04
C ASP A 189 -5.71 -2.69 -14.24
N LYS A 190 -5.65 -4.03 -14.29
CA LYS A 190 -6.22 -4.81 -15.38
C LYS A 190 -7.70 -5.09 -15.13
N GLU A 191 -8.46 -5.22 -16.20
CA GLU A 191 -9.81 -5.76 -16.10
C GLU A 191 -9.77 -7.12 -15.40
N ARG A 192 -10.79 -7.39 -14.60
CA ARG A 192 -10.99 -8.66 -13.91
C ARG A 192 -12.24 -9.34 -14.43
N SER A 193 -12.19 -10.66 -14.48
CA SER A 193 -13.30 -11.56 -14.78
C SER A 193 -13.89 -12.19 -13.51
N SER A 194 -13.46 -11.71 -12.33
CA SER A 194 -13.86 -12.16 -11.00
C SER A 194 -15.34 -11.88 -10.68
N THR A 195 -15.85 -12.53 -9.63
CA THR A 195 -17.18 -12.26 -9.08
C THR A 195 -17.39 -10.77 -8.77
N VAL A 196 -18.51 -10.23 -9.27
CA VAL A 196 -18.96 -8.86 -9.00
C VAL A 196 -19.99 -8.88 -7.86
N PHE A 197 -19.70 -8.18 -6.77
CA PHE A 197 -20.60 -8.01 -5.65
C PHE A 197 -21.31 -6.66 -5.72
N THR A 198 -22.64 -6.64 -5.68
CA THR A 198 -23.39 -5.39 -5.61
C THR A 198 -23.28 -4.77 -4.22
N VAL A 199 -22.87 -3.51 -4.15
CA VAL A 199 -22.80 -2.72 -2.91
C VAL A 199 -23.76 -1.54 -3.03
N ASP A 200 -24.91 -1.66 -2.37
CA ASP A 200 -25.97 -0.67 -2.35
C ASP A 200 -26.63 -0.58 -0.96
N GLN A 201 -27.60 0.31 -0.81
CA GLN A 201 -28.30 0.53 0.46
C GLN A 201 -29.06 -0.71 0.99
N PHE A 202 -29.36 -1.68 0.13
CA PHE A 202 -30.07 -2.92 0.47
C PHE A 202 -29.09 -4.08 0.73
N SER A 203 -27.91 -4.08 0.08
CA SER A 203 -26.91 -5.14 0.22
C SER A 203 -25.95 -4.95 1.39
N GLY A 204 -26.07 -3.84 2.12
CA GLY A 204 -25.36 -3.63 3.38
C GLY A 204 -24.49 -2.38 3.45
N MET A 205 -24.48 -1.53 2.40
CA MET A 205 -23.76 -0.26 2.43
C MET A 205 -24.24 0.61 3.60
N THR A 206 -23.28 1.14 4.35
CA THR A 206 -23.53 2.04 5.48
C THR A 206 -22.93 3.42 5.17
N GLY A 207 -23.73 4.47 5.39
CA GLY A 207 -23.35 5.82 4.99
C GLY A 207 -23.45 6.02 3.48
N MET A 208 -22.51 6.78 2.92
CA MET A 208 -22.43 7.06 1.49
C MET A 208 -21.03 6.71 0.97
N PRO A 209 -20.90 6.20 -0.26
CA PRO A 209 -19.60 5.97 -0.87
C PRO A 209 -18.92 7.32 -1.10
N GLU A 210 -17.62 7.32 -0.87
CA GLU A 210 -16.76 8.47 -1.07
C GLU A 210 -15.93 8.25 -2.34
N VAL A 211 -16.12 9.11 -3.33
CA VAL A 211 -15.30 9.10 -4.55
C VAL A 211 -13.89 9.56 -4.18
N THR A 212 -12.90 8.76 -4.57
CA THR A 212 -11.48 9.03 -4.32
C THR A 212 -10.69 9.10 -5.62
N ARG A 213 -9.39 9.42 -5.52
CA ARG A 213 -8.43 9.40 -6.63
C ARG A 213 -8.72 10.43 -7.75
N GLY A 214 -9.06 11.66 -7.34
CA GLY A 214 -9.08 12.85 -8.20
C GLY A 214 -10.42 13.14 -8.89
N PRO A 215 -10.48 14.20 -9.73
CA PRO A 215 -11.73 14.71 -10.32
C PRO A 215 -12.42 13.72 -11.28
N ASN A 216 -11.69 12.68 -11.71
CA ASN A 216 -12.19 11.63 -12.61
C ASN A 216 -12.82 10.44 -11.86
N GLY A 217 -12.81 10.43 -10.52
CA GLY A 217 -13.48 9.39 -9.71
C GLY A 217 -12.99 7.98 -9.97
N LEU A 218 -11.66 7.85 -10.05
CA LEU A 218 -10.98 6.60 -10.40
C LEU A 218 -10.96 5.59 -9.25
N GLY A 219 -11.28 6.03 -8.03
CA GLY A 219 -11.42 5.18 -6.87
C GLY A 219 -12.70 5.46 -6.10
N VAL A 220 -13.04 4.52 -5.23
CA VAL A 220 -14.16 4.64 -4.31
C VAL A 220 -13.76 4.04 -2.97
N ASN A 221 -14.10 4.74 -1.90
CA ASN A 221 -14.16 4.21 -0.55
C ASN A 221 -15.62 3.94 -0.22
N VAL A 222 -15.93 2.72 0.21
CA VAL A 222 -17.29 2.38 0.64
C VAL A 222 -17.23 1.58 1.93
N THR A 223 -18.09 1.93 2.87
CA THR A 223 -18.30 1.14 4.09
C THR A 223 -19.56 0.31 3.93
N THR A 224 -19.47 -0.95 4.32
CA THR A 224 -20.59 -1.90 4.28
C THR A 224 -20.57 -2.76 5.53
N ARG A 225 -21.68 -3.42 5.82
CA ARG A 225 -21.73 -4.59 6.69
C ARG A 225 -20.65 -5.59 6.26
N ILE A 226 -20.02 -6.24 7.25
CA ILE A 226 -19.04 -7.30 7.02
C ILE A 226 -19.62 -8.36 6.08
N ASN A 227 -19.00 -8.48 4.91
CA ASN A 227 -19.26 -9.54 3.94
C ASN A 227 -17.94 -10.28 3.71
N PRO A 228 -17.72 -11.42 4.39
CA PRO A 228 -16.44 -12.11 4.35
C PRO A 228 -16.18 -12.75 2.98
N PHE A 229 -17.17 -12.84 2.08
CA PHE A 229 -16.98 -13.41 0.75
C PHE A 229 -16.32 -12.43 -0.24
N ILE A 230 -16.28 -11.13 0.08
CA ILE A 230 -15.55 -10.15 -0.73
C ILE A 230 -14.04 -10.34 -0.49
N ARG A 231 -13.29 -10.52 -1.57
CA ARG A 231 -11.83 -10.67 -1.57
C ARG A 231 -11.16 -9.51 -2.29
N THR A 232 -9.86 -9.35 -2.12
CA THR A 232 -9.06 -8.34 -2.86
C THR A 232 -8.95 -8.63 -4.35
N THR A 233 -9.31 -9.84 -4.79
CA THR A 233 -9.48 -10.21 -6.21
C THR A 233 -10.86 -9.90 -6.75
N SER A 234 -11.85 -9.62 -5.90
CA SER A 234 -13.23 -9.40 -6.32
C SER A 234 -13.43 -8.05 -7.00
N GLN A 235 -14.59 -7.91 -7.63
CA GLN A 235 -15.12 -6.64 -8.10
C GLN A 235 -16.33 -6.24 -7.26
N ILE A 236 -16.56 -4.94 -7.13
CA ILE A 236 -17.77 -4.38 -6.54
C ILE A 236 -18.49 -3.50 -7.55
N ASP A 237 -19.81 -3.63 -7.63
CA ASP A 237 -20.68 -2.71 -8.37
C ASP A 237 -21.38 -1.81 -7.34
N VAL A 238 -20.86 -0.59 -7.20
CA VAL A 238 -21.39 0.40 -6.26
C VAL A 238 -22.62 1.05 -6.87
N ARG A 239 -23.74 1.04 -6.13
CA ARG A 239 -24.99 1.69 -6.55
C ARG A 239 -25.54 2.51 -5.38
N SER A 240 -25.43 3.81 -5.49
CA SER A 240 -25.91 4.77 -4.50
C SER A 240 -26.64 5.93 -5.15
N GLN A 241 -27.66 6.42 -4.46
CA GLN A 241 -28.33 7.69 -4.79
C GLN A 241 -27.53 8.90 -4.30
N TYR A 242 -26.60 8.70 -3.36
CA TYR A 242 -25.80 9.74 -2.73
C TYR A 242 -24.32 9.36 -2.79
N SER A 243 -23.44 10.33 -3.01
CA SER A 243 -21.99 10.13 -2.91
C SER A 243 -21.35 11.35 -2.29
N SER A 244 -20.37 11.13 -1.42
CA SER A 244 -19.43 12.18 -1.03
C SER A 244 -18.21 12.15 -1.95
N TYR A 245 -17.45 13.23 -1.95
CA TYR A 245 -16.20 13.32 -2.68
C TYR A 245 -15.12 13.60 -1.66
N ASN A 246 -14.02 12.86 -1.71
CA ASN A 246 -12.85 13.20 -0.92
C ASN A 246 -12.21 14.46 -1.54
N THR A 247 -12.67 15.63 -1.11
CA THR A 247 -12.15 16.92 -1.58
C THR A 247 -11.02 17.42 -0.69
N GLY A 248 -10.20 16.51 -0.13
CA GLY A 248 -9.15 16.78 0.87
C GLY A 248 -8.83 18.26 1.05
N ASN A 249 -9.43 18.89 2.06
CA ASN A 249 -9.41 20.34 2.33
C ASN A 249 -9.68 21.25 1.10
N MET A 250 -10.96 21.59 0.87
CA MET A 250 -11.44 22.67 -0.03
C MET A 250 -10.73 22.77 -1.40
N MET A 251 -11.01 21.82 -2.32
CA MET A 251 -10.72 22.05 -3.74
C MET A 251 -11.74 23.02 -4.37
N ILE A 252 -11.24 24.09 -5.01
CA ILE A 252 -11.98 24.87 -6.02
C ILE A 252 -11.64 24.26 -7.41
N SER A 253 -11.97 23.00 -7.61
CA SER A 253 -11.86 22.35 -8.92
C SER A 253 -13.26 21.96 -9.38
N GLU A 254 -13.66 22.45 -10.56
CA GLU A 254 -14.92 22.04 -11.19
C GLU A 254 -14.88 20.53 -11.42
N ILE A 255 -15.86 19.82 -10.87
CA ILE A 255 -16.07 18.39 -11.13
C ILE A 255 -16.42 18.28 -12.61
N GLN A 256 -15.54 17.67 -13.41
CA GLN A 256 -15.89 17.31 -14.79
C GLN A 256 -17.00 16.26 -14.75
N GLY A 257 -17.94 16.33 -15.70
CA GLY A 257 -19.23 15.63 -15.65
C GLY A 257 -19.19 14.14 -15.28
N ASP A 258 -20.29 13.71 -14.63
CA ASP A 258 -20.64 12.32 -14.30
C ASP A 258 -19.60 11.50 -13.51
N THR A 259 -18.76 12.17 -12.71
CA THR A 259 -17.90 11.55 -11.69
C THR A 259 -18.73 10.86 -10.60
N SER A 260 -19.37 9.75 -10.95
CA SER A 260 -20.25 9.00 -10.06
C SER A 260 -19.46 8.00 -9.24
N ALA A 261 -19.82 7.88 -7.95
CA ALA A 261 -19.44 6.72 -7.14
C ALA A 261 -20.02 5.41 -7.69
N ASN A 262 -20.96 5.47 -8.63
CA ASN A 262 -21.59 4.30 -9.21
C ASN A 262 -20.74 3.67 -10.31
N GLY A 263 -20.78 2.34 -10.35
CA GLY A 263 -20.10 1.53 -11.36
C GLY A 263 -19.27 0.41 -10.75
N ILE A 264 -18.54 -0.27 -11.63
CA ILE A 264 -17.74 -1.44 -11.28
C ILE A 264 -16.32 -1.01 -10.93
N PHE A 265 -15.84 -1.47 -9.78
CA PHE A 265 -14.50 -1.22 -9.26
C PHE A 265 -13.83 -2.54 -8.85
N ASN A 266 -12.54 -2.67 -9.12
CA ASN A 266 -11.67 -3.72 -8.62
C ASN A 266 -11.31 -3.44 -7.15
N VAL A 267 -11.57 -4.39 -6.26
CA VAL A 267 -11.18 -4.25 -4.84
C VAL A 267 -9.66 -4.16 -4.73
N PHE A 268 -9.18 -3.21 -3.95
CA PHE A 268 -7.75 -2.94 -3.72
C PHE A 268 -7.34 -3.17 -2.26
N GLU A 269 -8.13 -2.67 -1.31
CA GLU A 269 -7.89 -2.85 0.12
C GLU A 269 -9.20 -3.20 0.82
N ILE A 270 -9.11 -4.06 1.84
CA ILE A 270 -10.21 -4.34 2.75
C ILE A 270 -9.74 -4.10 4.19
N LYS A 271 -10.54 -3.37 4.95
CA LYS A 271 -10.38 -3.18 6.40
C LYS A 271 -11.64 -3.64 7.10
N TYR A 272 -11.51 -4.54 8.06
CA TYR A 272 -12.58 -4.94 8.95
C TYR A 272 -12.36 -4.31 10.32
N SER A 273 -13.39 -3.70 10.88
CA SER A 273 -13.36 -3.15 12.23
C SER A 273 -14.61 -3.60 12.97
N GLY A 274 -14.45 -4.07 14.20
CA GLY A 274 -15.59 -4.56 14.97
C GLY A 274 -15.39 -4.49 16.47
N ASP A 275 -16.44 -4.08 17.18
CA ASP A 275 -16.63 -4.27 18.61
C ASP A 275 -17.94 -5.03 18.82
N SER A 276 -17.82 -6.27 19.28
CA SER A 276 -18.98 -7.12 19.54
C SER A 276 -19.99 -6.50 20.51
N HIS A 277 -19.53 -5.59 21.39
CA HIS A 277 -20.37 -4.89 22.37
C HIS A 277 -20.53 -3.39 22.07
N GLY A 278 -19.87 -2.89 21.01
CA GLY A 278 -19.88 -1.49 20.61
C GLY A 278 -20.68 -1.24 19.33
N GLU A 279 -20.51 -0.05 18.76
CA GLU A 279 -21.21 0.32 17.52
C GLU A 279 -20.52 -0.23 16.28
N ALA A 280 -19.19 -0.19 16.22
CA ALA A 280 -18.39 -0.63 15.07
C ALA A 280 -18.60 -2.13 14.78
N TRP A 281 -18.92 -2.47 13.53
CA TRP A 281 -18.99 -3.85 13.01
C TRP A 281 -19.18 -3.79 11.51
N ASP A 282 -18.14 -3.36 10.83
CA ASP A 282 -18.20 -2.98 9.43
C ASP A 282 -16.92 -3.37 8.69
N MET A 283 -17.06 -3.36 7.37
CA MET A 283 -16.01 -3.59 6.42
C MET A 283 -15.92 -2.37 5.53
N LYS A 284 -14.75 -1.73 5.52
CA LYS A 284 -14.40 -0.68 4.60
C LYS A 284 -13.63 -1.26 3.43
N ILE A 285 -14.08 -0.94 2.22
CA ILE A 285 -13.46 -1.34 0.97
C ILE A 285 -12.91 -0.09 0.29
N GLU A 286 -11.63 -0.15 -0.10
CA GLU A 286 -11.08 0.75 -1.11
C GLU A 286 -11.00 -0.02 -2.44
N ALA A 287 -11.59 0.56 -3.49
CA ALA A 287 -11.63 -0.05 -4.82
C ALA A 287 -11.29 0.97 -5.90
N ILE A 288 -10.84 0.50 -7.06
CA ILE A 288 -10.39 1.32 -8.19
C ILE A 288 -11.00 0.86 -9.51
N ARG A 289 -11.23 1.77 -10.46
CA ARG A 289 -11.69 1.38 -11.80
C ARG A 289 -10.57 0.65 -12.54
N ALA A 290 -10.91 -0.27 -13.44
CA ALA A 290 -9.94 -0.87 -14.35
C ALA A 290 -9.28 0.21 -15.24
N GLY A 291 -7.99 0.04 -15.55
CA GLY A 291 -7.22 0.95 -16.41
C GLY A 291 -6.61 2.18 -15.72
N THR A 292 -6.75 2.35 -14.41
CA THR A 292 -6.37 3.60 -13.71
C THR A 292 -4.97 3.58 -13.09
N ARG A 293 -3.99 2.98 -13.78
CA ARG A 293 -2.64 2.69 -13.26
C ARG A 293 -1.82 3.91 -12.77
N GLU A 294 -2.27 5.15 -12.95
CA GLU A 294 -1.51 6.35 -12.55
C GLU A 294 -1.94 7.05 -11.25
N VAL A 295 -2.74 6.42 -10.38
CA VAL A 295 -3.05 7.03 -9.05
C VAL A 295 -2.70 6.13 -7.85
N VAL A 296 -2.37 4.85 -8.07
CA VAL A 296 -2.13 3.89 -6.96
C VAL A 296 -0.72 3.97 -6.39
N ARG A 297 0.24 4.57 -7.10
CA ARG A 297 1.57 4.91 -6.53
C ARG A 297 1.62 6.26 -5.79
N ALA A 298 0.52 7.00 -5.76
CA ALA A 298 0.36 8.13 -4.85
C ALA A 298 -0.14 7.58 -3.51
N ALA A 299 0.80 7.28 -2.61
CA ALA A 299 0.48 7.18 -1.19
C ALA A 299 -0.15 8.50 -0.77
N ASP A 300 -1.48 8.50 -0.59
CA ASP A 300 -2.24 9.49 0.20
C ASP A 300 -3.69 9.04 0.49
N ALA A 301 -4.01 7.73 0.47
CA ALA A 301 -5.35 7.23 0.82
C ALA A 301 -5.70 7.31 2.34
N GLY A 302 -4.95 8.09 3.12
CA GLY A 302 -5.23 8.34 4.54
C GLY A 302 -4.80 9.71 5.04
N GLY A 303 -4.46 10.65 4.15
CA GLY A 303 -3.91 11.96 4.55
C GLY A 303 -2.50 11.91 5.15
N ARG A 304 -1.84 10.75 5.15
CA ARG A 304 -0.54 10.52 5.77
C ARG A 304 0.60 10.80 4.78
N LEU A 305 1.31 11.89 5.03
CA LEU A 305 2.47 12.30 4.23
C LEU A 305 3.73 11.51 4.63
N SER A 306 4.44 10.89 3.68
CA SER A 306 5.75 10.27 3.94
C SER A 306 6.70 11.29 4.58
N TRP A 307 7.36 10.91 5.68
CA TRP A 307 8.19 11.82 6.51
C TRP A 307 7.45 13.04 7.08
N GLY A 308 6.12 13.08 7.03
CA GLY A 308 5.31 14.19 7.56
C GLY A 308 5.62 14.49 9.02
N GLY A 309 5.83 13.46 9.85
CA GLY A 309 6.17 13.62 11.27
C GLY A 309 7.50 14.35 11.55
N ARG A 310 8.35 14.56 10.54
CA ARG A 310 9.65 15.26 10.67
C ARG A 310 9.60 16.75 10.37
N VAL A 311 8.48 17.26 9.88
CA VAL A 311 8.30 18.64 9.43
C VAL A 311 7.09 19.28 10.10
N ASP A 312 7.03 20.60 10.11
CA ASP A 312 5.90 21.35 10.66
C ASP A 312 4.68 21.38 9.72
N GLN A 313 3.55 21.86 10.25
CA GLN A 313 2.28 21.95 9.53
C GLN A 313 2.35 22.85 8.29
N GLU A 314 3.10 23.95 8.37
CA GLU A 314 3.24 24.91 7.27
C GLU A 314 3.98 24.27 6.08
N PHE A 315 5.05 23.55 6.36
CA PHE A 315 5.80 22.79 5.36
C PHE A 315 4.94 21.70 4.74
N ARG A 316 4.21 20.92 5.54
CA ARG A 316 3.30 19.86 5.06
C ARG A 316 2.22 20.43 4.13
N ALA A 317 1.60 21.55 4.51
CA ALA A 317 0.59 22.21 3.71
C ALA A 317 1.18 22.71 2.38
N LYS A 318 2.35 23.35 2.43
CA LYS A 318 3.03 23.86 1.23
C LYS A 318 3.48 22.75 0.28
N VAL A 319 3.97 21.62 0.79
CA VAL A 319 4.34 20.45 -0.02
C VAL A 319 3.14 19.91 -0.77
N ARG A 320 1.98 19.79 -0.10
CA ARG A 320 0.74 19.35 -0.74
C ARG A 320 0.28 20.33 -1.83
N GLU A 321 0.31 21.63 -1.53
CA GLU A 321 -0.05 22.68 -2.49
C GLU A 321 0.80 22.60 -3.77
N ILE A 322 2.13 22.48 -3.64
CA ILE A 322 3.00 22.40 -4.82
C ILE A 322 2.84 21.06 -5.54
N ALA A 323 2.63 19.97 -4.82
CA ALA A 323 2.46 18.64 -5.40
C ALA A 323 1.19 18.56 -6.26
N GLU A 324 0.09 19.15 -5.77
CA GLU A 324 -1.17 19.28 -6.51
C GLU A 324 -0.97 20.05 -7.82
N LYS A 325 -0.34 21.23 -7.76
CA LYS A 325 -0.05 22.04 -8.96
C LYS A 325 0.82 21.30 -9.97
N LEU A 326 1.75 20.47 -9.49
CA LEU A 326 2.65 19.67 -10.31
C LEU A 326 2.02 18.37 -10.83
N LYS A 327 0.85 17.99 -10.31
CA LYS A 327 0.22 16.67 -10.53
C LYS A 327 1.15 15.51 -10.17
N VAL A 328 1.80 15.61 -9.02
CA VAL A 328 2.75 14.61 -8.48
C VAL A 328 2.33 14.24 -7.05
N SER A 329 2.73 13.06 -6.56
CA SER A 329 2.48 12.72 -5.15
C SER A 329 3.34 13.60 -4.22
N PRO A 330 2.75 14.20 -3.17
CA PRO A 330 3.54 14.96 -2.18
C PRO A 330 4.49 14.05 -1.41
N SER A 331 4.12 12.78 -1.19
CA SER A 331 4.99 11.78 -0.57
C SER A 331 6.23 11.45 -1.41
N TRP A 332 6.16 11.56 -2.75
CA TRP A 332 7.35 11.44 -3.61
C TRP A 332 8.30 12.62 -3.43
N LEU A 333 7.76 13.85 -3.39
CA LEU A 333 8.57 15.03 -3.12
C LEU A 333 9.24 14.92 -1.75
N MET A 334 8.51 14.47 -0.73
CA MET A 334 9.07 14.25 0.61
C MET A 334 10.17 13.20 0.64
N ALA A 335 9.98 12.07 -0.04
CA ALA A 335 11.01 11.02 -0.12
C ALA A 335 12.27 11.54 -0.80
N ILE A 336 12.14 12.27 -1.91
CA ILE A 336 13.28 12.90 -2.60
C ILE A 336 13.97 13.91 -1.69
N MET A 337 13.23 14.84 -1.07
CA MET A 337 13.84 15.86 -0.21
C MET A 337 14.50 15.26 1.04
N TYR A 338 13.93 14.18 1.59
CA TYR A 338 14.56 13.48 2.70
C TYR A 338 15.80 12.71 2.26
N PHE A 339 15.78 12.08 1.09
CA PHE A 339 16.94 11.38 0.55
C PHE A 339 18.09 12.34 0.25
N GLU A 340 17.79 13.47 -0.39
CA GLU A 340 18.79 14.45 -0.84
C GLU A 340 19.39 15.27 0.31
N SER A 341 18.57 15.67 1.29
CA SER A 341 19.02 16.62 2.33
C SER A 341 18.56 16.31 3.74
N ARG A 342 17.88 15.19 3.96
CA ARG A 342 17.15 14.90 5.22
C ARG A 342 16.17 16.02 5.58
N LEU A 343 15.53 16.62 4.58
CA LEU A 343 14.62 17.78 4.70
C LEU A 343 15.29 19.05 5.25
N SER A 344 16.62 19.14 5.20
CA SER A 344 17.35 20.32 5.64
C SER A 344 17.52 21.33 4.50
N PRO A 345 17.07 22.60 4.68
CA PRO A 345 17.25 23.65 3.67
C PRO A 345 18.70 24.17 3.60
N SER A 346 19.51 23.94 4.63
CA SER A 346 20.90 24.44 4.69
C SER A 346 21.95 23.37 4.38
N ALA A 347 21.52 22.13 4.10
CA ALA A 347 22.40 21.04 3.71
C ALA A 347 23.18 21.41 2.45
N GLN A 348 24.50 21.24 2.51
CA GLN A 348 25.40 21.61 1.43
C GLN A 348 26.41 20.50 1.16
N ASN A 349 26.49 20.06 -0.09
CA ASN A 349 27.52 19.13 -0.54
C ASN A 349 28.84 19.88 -0.75
N LYS A 350 29.91 19.43 -0.08
CA LYS A 350 31.24 20.07 -0.12
C LYS A 350 31.95 19.92 -1.46
N GLN A 351 31.61 18.91 -2.26
CA GLN A 351 32.26 18.62 -3.54
C GLN A 351 31.55 19.33 -4.69
N SER A 352 30.22 19.25 -4.77
CA SER A 352 29.43 19.81 -5.88
C SER A 352 28.87 21.21 -5.61
N GLY A 353 28.88 21.68 -4.36
CA GLY A 353 28.24 22.93 -3.95
C GLY A 353 26.71 22.87 -3.95
N ALA A 354 26.12 21.71 -4.21
CA ALA A 354 24.68 21.48 -4.18
C ALA A 354 24.10 21.85 -2.82
N THR A 355 22.96 22.56 -2.79
CA THR A 355 22.41 23.13 -1.55
C THR A 355 20.89 22.99 -1.48
N GLY A 356 20.34 22.73 -0.29
CA GLY A 356 18.90 22.80 -0.02
C GLY A 356 18.15 21.48 -0.18
N LEU A 357 16.81 21.58 -0.15
CA LEU A 357 15.89 20.46 -0.01
C LEU A 357 16.07 19.34 -1.05
N ILE A 358 16.33 19.71 -2.31
CA ILE A 358 16.59 18.74 -3.40
C ILE A 358 18.04 18.82 -3.91
N GLN A 359 18.96 19.35 -3.09
CA GLN A 359 20.37 19.55 -3.46
C GLN A 359 20.53 20.32 -4.79
N PHE A 360 20.01 21.54 -4.86
CA PHE A 360 20.15 22.40 -6.04
C PHE A 360 21.62 22.69 -6.34
N ILE A 361 22.14 22.19 -7.47
CA ILE A 361 23.47 22.54 -7.95
C ILE A 361 23.54 24.01 -8.41
N PRO A 362 24.72 24.64 -8.44
CA PRO A 362 24.86 26.07 -8.77
C PRO A 362 24.21 26.50 -10.09
N SER A 363 24.33 25.70 -11.14
CA SER A 363 23.72 25.97 -12.45
C SER A 363 22.19 25.94 -12.40
N THR A 364 21.60 24.96 -11.70
CA THR A 364 20.15 24.86 -11.49
C THR A 364 19.65 26.04 -10.67
N ALA A 365 20.33 26.42 -9.58
CA ALA A 365 19.96 27.57 -8.77
C ALA A 365 19.94 28.87 -9.59
N ALA A 366 20.95 29.08 -10.45
CA ALA A 366 21.00 30.22 -11.35
C ALA A 366 19.86 30.21 -12.38
N GLY A 367 19.55 29.04 -12.96
CA GLY A 367 18.42 28.87 -13.89
C GLY A 367 17.05 29.15 -13.26
N LEU A 368 16.92 28.97 -11.95
CA LEU A 368 15.71 29.30 -11.18
C LEU A 368 15.67 30.75 -10.68
N GLY A 369 16.67 31.58 -11.06
CA GLY A 369 16.76 32.98 -10.68
C GLY A 369 17.24 33.22 -9.24
N THR A 370 18.04 32.29 -8.68
CA THR A 370 18.60 32.40 -7.33
C THR A 370 20.08 31.95 -7.29
N SER A 371 20.64 31.75 -6.10
CA SER A 371 21.98 31.17 -5.90
C SER A 371 21.96 30.14 -4.78
N THR A 372 22.94 29.23 -4.74
CA THR A 372 23.08 28.27 -3.63
C THR A 372 23.31 28.98 -2.29
N ALA A 373 24.01 30.12 -2.28
CA ALA A 373 24.17 30.96 -1.09
C ALA A 373 22.83 31.56 -0.62
N ALA A 374 21.99 32.03 -1.54
CA ALA A 374 20.66 32.53 -1.20
C ALA A 374 19.75 31.41 -0.71
N LEU A 375 19.73 30.25 -1.39
CA LEU A 375 18.98 29.07 -0.97
C LEU A 375 19.37 28.64 0.45
N LYS A 376 20.66 28.58 0.78
CA LYS A 376 21.14 28.21 2.12
C LYS A 376 20.55 29.06 3.25
N ASN A 377 20.24 30.33 2.96
CA ASN A 377 19.70 31.30 3.92
C ASN A 377 18.16 31.35 3.93
N MET A 378 17.48 30.56 3.09
CA MET A 378 16.02 30.47 3.06
C MET A 378 15.50 29.46 4.07
N SER A 379 14.27 29.67 4.56
CA SER A 379 13.55 28.64 5.30
C SER A 379 13.20 27.46 4.40
N ALA A 380 12.89 26.31 5.02
CA ALA A 380 12.44 25.14 4.29
C ALA A 380 11.17 25.44 3.46
N VAL A 381 10.20 26.18 4.04
CA VAL A 381 8.97 26.59 3.35
C VAL A 381 9.27 27.52 2.16
N GLN A 382 10.19 28.48 2.30
CA GLN A 382 10.60 29.36 1.19
C GLN A 382 11.28 28.59 0.06
N GLN A 383 12.09 27.57 0.38
CA GLN A 383 12.70 26.73 -0.65
C GLN A 383 11.68 25.91 -1.44
N LEU A 384 10.50 25.60 -0.87
CA LEU A 384 9.46 24.86 -1.60
C LEU A 384 8.94 25.61 -2.84
N ASP A 385 9.01 26.94 -2.88
CA ASP A 385 8.70 27.70 -4.10
C ASP A 385 9.72 27.42 -5.22
N TYR A 386 10.98 27.16 -4.87
CA TYR A 386 12.02 26.77 -5.83
C TYR A 386 11.92 25.29 -6.22
N VAL A 387 11.51 24.42 -5.28
CA VAL A 387 11.17 23.02 -5.60
C VAL A 387 10.02 22.99 -6.61
N TYR A 388 8.98 23.79 -6.40
CA TYR A 388 7.89 23.95 -7.37
C TYR A 388 8.40 24.41 -8.74
N ARG A 389 9.16 25.51 -8.80
CA ARG A 389 9.70 26.05 -10.06
C ARG A 389 10.59 25.05 -10.79
N PHE A 390 11.33 24.21 -10.06
CA PHE A 390 12.18 23.17 -10.63
C PHE A 390 11.37 22.08 -11.33
N PHE A 391 10.30 21.60 -10.71
CA PHE A 391 9.45 20.54 -11.28
C PHE A 391 8.40 21.06 -12.27
N ALA A 392 8.04 22.35 -12.21
CA ALA A 392 6.98 22.95 -13.02
C ALA A 392 7.07 22.69 -14.54
N PRO A 393 8.26 22.71 -15.19
CA PRO A 393 8.37 22.40 -16.62
C PRO A 393 7.91 20.98 -17.00
N ASN A 394 7.87 20.07 -16.03
CA ASN A 394 7.49 18.67 -16.19
C ASN A 394 6.18 18.30 -15.49
N ALA A 395 5.41 19.30 -15.01
CA ALA A 395 4.12 19.08 -14.39
C ALA A 395 3.18 18.24 -15.28
N GLY A 396 2.54 17.23 -14.70
CA GLY A 396 1.67 16.27 -15.42
C GLY A 396 2.39 15.28 -16.35
N LYS A 397 3.72 15.32 -16.46
CA LYS A 397 4.52 14.34 -17.22
C LYS A 397 5.22 13.32 -16.32
N ILE A 398 5.23 13.54 -15.01
CA ILE A 398 5.89 12.69 -14.01
C ILE A 398 4.93 11.56 -13.65
N GLN A 399 5.26 10.33 -14.05
CA GLN A 399 4.32 9.19 -13.95
C GLN A 399 4.57 8.33 -12.69
N ASN A 400 5.75 8.44 -12.07
CA ASN A 400 6.17 7.62 -10.93
C ASN A 400 7.31 8.29 -10.14
N LEU A 401 7.65 7.72 -8.98
CA LEU A 401 8.76 8.18 -8.12
C LEU A 401 10.10 8.21 -8.85
N ASP A 402 10.40 7.20 -9.68
CA ASP A 402 11.65 7.12 -10.44
C ASP A 402 11.77 8.31 -11.40
N ASP A 403 10.69 8.67 -12.10
CA ASP A 403 10.67 9.83 -13.00
C ASP A 403 10.86 11.14 -12.25
N ALA A 404 10.23 11.30 -11.08
CA ALA A 404 10.44 12.46 -10.23
C ALA A 404 11.91 12.55 -9.76
N TYR A 405 12.49 11.42 -9.36
CA TYR A 405 13.86 11.36 -8.88
C TYR A 405 14.88 11.56 -9.99
N MET A 406 14.66 10.99 -11.18
CA MET A 406 15.54 11.18 -12.33
C MET A 406 15.63 12.64 -12.78
N LEU A 407 14.59 13.45 -12.57
CA LEU A 407 14.69 14.90 -12.82
C LEU A 407 15.74 15.58 -11.92
N VAL A 408 15.96 15.07 -10.71
CA VAL A 408 16.96 15.59 -9.75
C VAL A 408 18.33 14.99 -10.01
N LEU A 409 18.43 13.66 -10.14
CA LEU A 409 19.70 12.96 -10.26
C LEU A 409 20.30 13.02 -11.67
N TRP A 410 19.51 12.65 -12.68
CA TRP A 410 19.99 12.51 -14.06
C TRP A 410 18.86 12.73 -15.08
N PRO A 411 18.56 13.99 -15.47
CA PRO A 411 17.38 14.32 -16.28
C PRO A 411 17.28 13.57 -17.61
N ARG A 412 18.41 13.08 -18.17
CA ARG A 412 18.44 12.27 -19.40
C ARG A 412 17.73 10.92 -19.24
N ALA A 413 17.60 10.41 -18.02
CA ALA A 413 16.88 9.17 -17.70
C ALA A 413 15.38 9.39 -17.40
N PHE A 414 14.88 10.63 -17.48
CA PHE A 414 13.46 10.92 -17.33
C PHE A 414 12.62 10.15 -18.37
N ARG A 415 11.62 9.39 -17.89
CA ARG A 415 10.75 8.51 -18.71
C ARG A 415 11.46 7.43 -19.52
N LYS A 416 12.72 7.14 -19.21
CA LYS A 416 13.42 5.95 -19.70
C LYS A 416 12.98 4.71 -18.91
N PRO A 417 13.07 3.50 -19.51
CA PRO A 417 12.77 2.26 -18.80
C PRO A 417 13.74 2.02 -17.64
N SER A 418 13.37 1.14 -16.70
CA SER A 418 14.11 0.89 -15.46
C SER A 418 15.50 0.28 -15.67
N ASP A 419 15.72 -0.43 -16.78
CA ASP A 419 17.00 -1.01 -17.19
C ASP A 419 17.92 -0.02 -17.94
N TYR A 420 17.49 1.23 -18.10
CA TYR A 420 18.31 2.26 -18.73
C TYR A 420 19.56 2.52 -17.89
N ILE A 421 20.73 2.33 -18.52
CA ILE A 421 22.04 2.56 -17.90
C ILE A 421 22.28 4.07 -17.77
N LEU A 422 22.48 4.54 -16.53
CA LEU A 422 22.88 5.91 -16.24
C LEU A 422 24.38 6.07 -16.48
N TRP A 423 25.17 5.20 -15.84
CA TRP A 423 26.62 5.26 -15.84
C TRP A 423 27.25 3.88 -15.86
N THR A 424 28.48 3.82 -16.38
CA THR A 424 29.28 2.60 -16.50
C THR A 424 30.63 2.80 -15.83
N GLU A 425 31.23 1.72 -15.34
CA GLU A 425 32.54 1.73 -14.73
C GLU A 425 33.58 2.39 -15.65
N GLY A 426 34.41 3.26 -15.07
CA GLY A 426 35.35 4.12 -15.78
C GLY A 426 34.84 5.54 -16.08
N SER A 427 33.55 5.83 -15.90
CA SER A 427 33.04 7.21 -15.94
C SER A 427 33.23 7.93 -14.60
N ILE A 428 33.33 9.27 -14.64
CA ILE A 428 33.45 10.09 -13.42
C ILE A 428 32.19 9.95 -12.57
N GLU A 429 31.03 9.95 -13.23
CA GLU A 429 29.73 9.83 -12.60
C GLU A 429 29.55 8.47 -11.92
N TYR A 430 29.97 7.37 -12.55
CA TYR A 430 29.99 6.05 -11.90
C TYR A 430 30.92 6.08 -10.68
N THR A 431 32.12 6.64 -10.80
CA THR A 431 33.07 6.73 -9.68
C THR A 431 32.49 7.48 -8.48
N GLN A 432 31.72 8.54 -8.73
CA GLN A 432 31.08 9.35 -7.68
C GLN A 432 29.83 8.69 -7.08
N ASN A 433 29.15 7.82 -7.83
CA ASN A 433 27.89 7.20 -7.43
C ASN A 433 27.99 5.67 -7.33
N ARG A 434 29.20 5.14 -7.17
CA ARG A 434 29.48 3.69 -7.16
C ARG A 434 28.63 2.93 -6.14
N ASP A 435 28.29 3.59 -5.03
CA ASP A 435 27.44 3.04 -3.99
C ASP A 435 26.01 2.69 -4.47
N LEU A 436 25.60 3.18 -5.64
CA LEU A 436 24.31 2.87 -6.27
C LEU A 436 24.37 1.61 -7.15
N ASP A 437 25.55 1.09 -7.50
CA ASP A 437 25.68 -0.22 -8.18
C ASP A 437 25.49 -1.32 -7.13
N THR A 438 24.28 -1.86 -7.05
CA THR A 438 23.88 -2.80 -5.99
C THR A 438 24.22 -4.24 -6.30
N ASN A 439 24.30 -4.59 -7.58
CA ASN A 439 24.63 -5.95 -8.03
C ASN A 439 26.13 -6.10 -8.35
N HIS A 440 26.89 -5.00 -8.31
CA HIS A 440 28.32 -4.89 -8.57
C HIS A 440 28.70 -5.36 -9.98
N ASP A 441 27.84 -5.09 -10.97
CA ASP A 441 28.05 -5.49 -12.37
C ASP A 441 28.85 -4.47 -13.21
N GLY A 442 29.26 -3.36 -12.60
CA GLY A 442 30.01 -2.32 -13.29
C GLY A 442 29.12 -1.30 -14.02
N THR A 443 27.80 -1.35 -13.82
CA THR A 443 26.83 -0.38 -14.35
C THR A 443 25.88 0.09 -13.27
N VAL A 444 25.33 1.30 -13.42
CA VAL A 444 24.26 1.80 -12.56
C VAL A 444 23.04 2.03 -13.44
N THR A 445 21.98 1.25 -13.23
CA THR A 445 20.71 1.37 -13.93
C THR A 445 19.76 2.35 -13.24
N LYS A 446 18.70 2.78 -13.96
CA LYS A 446 17.65 3.64 -13.39
C LYS A 446 16.99 2.99 -12.17
N ALA A 447 16.75 1.69 -12.24
CA ALA A 447 16.18 0.91 -11.14
C ALA A 447 17.03 0.98 -9.88
N GLU A 448 18.33 0.76 -10.02
CA GLU A 448 19.27 0.76 -8.89
C GLU A 448 19.44 2.15 -8.28
N ALA A 449 19.57 3.17 -9.12
CA ALA A 449 19.62 4.54 -8.66
C ALA A 449 18.35 4.93 -7.89
N ALA A 450 17.17 4.54 -8.38
CA ALA A 450 15.89 4.83 -7.73
C ALA A 450 15.64 4.00 -6.46
N GLN A 451 16.31 2.85 -6.29
CA GLN A 451 16.06 1.92 -5.18
C GLN A 451 16.18 2.59 -3.81
N ARG A 452 17.21 3.41 -3.59
CA ARG A 452 17.41 4.06 -2.28
C ARG A 452 16.33 5.09 -1.95
N VAL A 453 15.76 5.72 -2.98
CA VAL A 453 14.64 6.66 -2.80
C VAL A 453 13.34 5.89 -2.53
N HIS A 454 13.15 4.71 -3.14
CA HIS A 454 12.06 3.80 -2.78
C HIS A 454 12.16 3.31 -1.33
N GLU A 455 13.36 2.98 -0.86
CA GLU A 455 13.61 2.61 0.54
C GLU A 455 13.28 3.78 1.47
N SER A 456 13.74 4.99 1.14
CA SER A 456 13.41 6.20 1.89
C SER A 456 11.91 6.49 1.92
N PHE A 457 11.21 6.30 0.81
CA PHE A 457 9.76 6.43 0.74
C PHE A 457 9.06 5.43 1.66
N LYS A 458 9.43 4.15 1.60
CA LYS A 458 8.86 3.10 2.47
C LYS A 458 9.12 3.37 3.94
N GLU A 459 10.33 3.76 4.31
CA GLU A 459 10.68 4.14 5.69
C GLU A 459 9.87 5.36 6.15
N GLY A 460 9.72 6.36 5.28
CA GLY A 460 8.97 7.57 5.58
C GLY A 460 7.49 7.35 5.84
N LEU A 461 6.88 6.28 5.32
CA LEU A 461 5.51 5.88 5.65
C LEU A 461 5.35 5.41 7.10
N ASN A 462 6.44 5.06 7.79
CA ASN A 462 6.42 4.79 9.23
C ASN A 462 6.58 6.08 10.08
N HIS A 463 6.87 7.22 9.43
CA HIS A 463 7.11 8.53 10.05
C HIS A 463 6.13 9.58 9.53
N THR A 464 4.86 9.20 9.42
CA THR A 464 3.80 10.08 8.92
C THR A 464 3.35 11.08 9.98
N GLU A 465 2.66 12.13 9.52
CA GLU A 465 2.00 13.10 10.40
C GLU A 465 0.83 12.55 11.22
#